data_AF-A0A0G0LCY0-F1
#
_entry.id   AF-A0A0G0LCY0-F1
#
_cell.length_a   1.000
_cell.length_b   1.000
_cell.length_c   1.000
_cell.angle_alpha   90.00
_cell.angle_beta   90.00
_cell.angle_gamma   90.00
#
_symmetry.space_group_name_H-M   'P 1'
#
loop_
_entity.id
_entity.type
_entity.pdbx_description
1 polymer ?
#
loop_
_entity_poly.entity_id
_entity_poly.type
_entity_poly.pdbx_seq_one_letter_code
_entity_poly.pdbx_strand_id
1 'polypeptide(L)'
;MKKIIVTGITLVSLSLLTIVSARSAKGQSSNRTFNLPSQAKELGQGVFDLGISIDKGEKVQGLAILHPKPAVGLNHKPNHKPGGGDTIACYTFIANGARWRETEGFYIDPVNQDGYPEASVVSDISAGMSTWESQIAFNIFGTNLGAADVDGMDTVSTDGKNEIMFGDISEPGTIGVTVVWYTVGGPPWSRRIVEHDMIFEDPDYTWGNAGPTTETVLGDPNIMDFLNIATHELGHSAGMGDVYDASCSQETEYGYGQRGETKKRTLNTEDITGIKLLYK
;
A
#
# COMPACT_ATOMS: atom_id res chain seq x y z
N MET A 1 62.69 -47.53 45.11
CA MET A 1 61.92 -46.29 45.31
C MET A 1 62.30 -45.28 44.24
N LYS A 2 61.34 -44.93 43.37
CA LYS A 2 61.13 -43.67 42.63
C LYS A 2 60.35 -44.03 41.35
N LYS A 3 59.03 -43.85 41.42
CA LYS A 3 58.09 -44.01 40.31
C LYS A 3 58.19 -42.76 39.44
N ILE A 4 58.39 -42.93 38.14
CA ILE A 4 58.29 -41.84 37.16
C ILE A 4 56.82 -41.72 36.78
N ILE A 5 56.20 -40.60 37.14
CA ILE A 5 54.84 -40.23 36.73
C ILE A 5 54.98 -39.45 35.42
N VAL A 6 54.42 -39.98 34.35
CA VAL A 6 54.24 -39.24 33.09
C VAL A 6 52.91 -38.51 33.19
N THR A 7 52.95 -37.19 33.32
CA THR A 7 51.77 -36.34 33.32
C THR A 7 51.38 -36.07 31.87
N GLY A 8 50.25 -36.63 31.43
CA GLY A 8 49.66 -36.34 30.12
C GLY A 8 49.12 -34.91 30.08
N ILE A 9 49.58 -34.11 29.13
CA ILE A 9 49.02 -32.79 28.83
C ILE A 9 47.81 -33.02 27.93
N THR A 10 46.61 -32.85 28.47
CA THR A 10 45.38 -32.77 27.68
C THR A 10 45.30 -31.38 27.05
N LEU A 11 45.50 -31.31 25.73
CA LEU A 11 45.18 -30.13 24.92
C LEU A 11 43.67 -29.98 24.85
N VAL A 12 43.12 -28.98 25.54
CA VAL A 12 41.75 -28.52 25.34
C VAL A 12 41.75 -27.61 24.12
N SER A 13 41.25 -28.11 22.99
CA SER A 13 41.02 -27.30 21.79
C SER A 13 39.83 -26.38 22.04
N LEU A 14 40.11 -25.10 22.28
CA LEU A 14 39.12 -24.03 22.36
C LEU A 14 38.67 -23.69 20.93
N SER A 15 37.54 -24.25 20.50
CA SER A 15 36.88 -23.87 19.25
C SER A 15 36.27 -22.48 19.40
N LEU A 16 36.92 -21.47 18.84
CA LEU A 16 36.30 -20.16 18.60
C LEU A 16 35.11 -20.38 17.64
N LEU A 17 33.88 -20.32 18.15
CA LEU A 17 32.72 -20.05 17.31
C LEU A 17 32.83 -18.60 16.84
N THR A 18 33.28 -18.42 15.60
CA THR A 18 33.06 -17.16 14.89
C THR A 18 31.57 -17.04 14.61
N ILE A 19 30.88 -16.18 15.37
CA ILE A 19 29.55 -15.70 15.00
C ILE A 19 29.75 -14.85 13.76
N VAL A 20 29.57 -15.46 12.59
CA VAL A 20 29.41 -14.71 11.35
C VAL A 20 28.05 -14.03 11.47
N SER A 21 28.03 -12.73 11.76
CA SER A 21 26.84 -11.92 11.47
C SER A 21 26.58 -12.07 9.99
N ALA A 22 25.54 -12.82 9.64
CA ALA A 22 24.98 -12.79 8.30
C ALA A 22 24.53 -11.36 8.06
N ARG A 23 25.33 -10.59 7.29
CA ARG A 23 24.80 -9.41 6.61
C ARG A 23 23.70 -9.94 5.71
N SER A 24 22.46 -9.55 5.97
CA SER A 24 21.37 -9.76 5.03
C SER A 24 21.86 -9.23 3.68
N ALA A 25 21.90 -10.10 2.66
CA ALA A 25 22.07 -9.64 1.31
C ALA A 25 20.92 -8.65 1.06
N LYS A 26 21.23 -7.45 0.54
CA LYS A 26 20.18 -6.59 -0.01
C LYS A 26 19.42 -7.44 -1.03
N GLY A 27 18.15 -7.71 -0.79
CA GLY A 27 17.30 -8.31 -1.80
C GLY A 27 17.39 -7.44 -3.04
N GLN A 28 17.73 -8.03 -4.17
CA GLN A 28 17.75 -7.31 -5.43
C GLN A 28 16.27 -7.11 -5.80
N SER A 29 15.79 -5.86 -5.71
CA SER A 29 14.46 -5.52 -6.19
C SER A 29 14.33 -5.97 -7.65
N SER A 30 13.14 -6.44 -8.01
CA SER A 30 12.78 -6.56 -9.42
C SER A 30 12.88 -5.17 -10.06
N ASN A 31 13.40 -5.08 -11.29
CA ASN A 31 13.42 -3.82 -12.05
C ASN A 31 11.99 -3.48 -12.54
N ARG A 32 11.03 -3.35 -11.62
CA ARG A 32 9.68 -2.90 -11.92
C ARG A 32 9.68 -1.38 -11.96
N THR A 33 9.08 -0.84 -13.02
CA THR A 33 8.89 0.59 -13.16
C THR A 33 7.44 0.86 -13.51
N PHE A 34 6.76 1.65 -12.68
CA PHE A 34 5.48 2.24 -13.03
C PHE A 34 5.71 3.52 -13.83
N ASN A 35 5.00 3.62 -14.95
CA ASN A 35 4.85 4.84 -15.71
C ASN A 35 3.36 5.01 -15.97
N LEU A 36 2.84 6.20 -15.73
CA LEU A 36 1.48 6.53 -16.10
C LEU A 36 1.34 6.41 -17.63
N PRO A 37 0.40 5.61 -18.14
CA PRO A 37 0.27 5.43 -19.57
C PRO A 37 -0.08 6.73 -20.30
N SER A 38 0.46 6.93 -21.49
CA SER A 38 0.23 8.16 -22.27
C SER A 38 -1.24 8.45 -22.60
N GLN A 39 -2.09 7.43 -22.60
CA GLN A 39 -3.54 7.57 -22.81
C GLN A 39 -4.32 7.95 -21.55
N ALA A 40 -3.69 7.89 -20.37
CA ALA A 40 -4.35 8.13 -19.10
C ALA A 40 -4.86 9.57 -18.99
N LYS A 41 -6.03 9.76 -18.39
CA LYS A 41 -6.66 11.08 -18.26
C LYS A 41 -6.91 11.42 -16.81
N GLU A 42 -6.37 12.55 -16.35
CA GLU A 42 -6.60 13.05 -15.00
C GLU A 42 -8.08 13.40 -14.79
N LEU A 43 -8.76 12.66 -13.91
CA LEU A 43 -10.16 12.89 -13.53
C LEU A 43 -10.24 13.91 -12.39
N GLY A 44 -9.36 13.74 -11.41
CA GLY A 44 -9.20 14.55 -10.22
C GLY A 44 -7.75 14.57 -9.79
N GLN A 45 -7.43 15.35 -8.75
CA GLN A 45 -6.07 15.41 -8.24
C GLN A 45 -5.58 13.99 -7.89
N GLY A 46 -4.48 13.56 -8.51
CA GLY A 46 -3.89 12.24 -8.29
C GLY A 46 -4.64 11.05 -8.92
N VAL A 47 -5.83 11.25 -9.50
CA VAL A 47 -6.68 10.16 -10.01
C VAL A 47 -6.74 10.18 -11.53
N PHE A 48 -6.34 9.09 -12.18
CA PHE A 48 -6.24 8.97 -13.62
C PHE A 48 -7.09 7.81 -14.16
N ASP A 49 -7.90 8.11 -15.17
CA ASP A 49 -8.65 7.14 -15.99
C ASP A 49 -7.69 6.42 -16.93
N LEU A 50 -7.56 5.10 -16.78
CA LEU A 50 -6.72 4.22 -17.63
C LEU A 50 -7.47 3.69 -18.86
N GLY A 51 -8.79 3.87 -18.89
CA GLY A 51 -9.68 3.40 -19.95
C GLY A 51 -10.43 2.11 -19.61
N ILE A 52 -11.12 1.61 -20.63
CA ILE A 52 -12.00 0.43 -20.54
C ILE A 52 -11.24 -0.80 -21.05
N SER A 53 -11.32 -1.89 -20.29
CA SER A 53 -10.92 -3.23 -20.71
C SER A 53 -12.09 -4.22 -20.59
N ILE A 54 -11.86 -5.48 -20.95
CA ILE A 54 -12.78 -6.60 -20.77
C ILE A 54 -12.16 -7.60 -19.82
N ASP A 55 -12.80 -7.81 -18.66
CA ASP A 55 -12.47 -8.90 -17.73
C ASP A 55 -13.62 -9.92 -17.74
N LYS A 56 -13.31 -11.19 -17.98
CA LYS A 56 -14.28 -12.31 -17.98
C LYS A 56 -15.59 -12.04 -18.77
N GLY A 57 -15.50 -11.23 -19.84
CA GLY A 57 -16.63 -10.86 -20.69
C GLY A 57 -17.43 -9.63 -20.23
N GLU A 58 -17.05 -8.99 -19.12
CA GLU A 58 -17.63 -7.75 -18.62
C GLU A 58 -16.72 -6.55 -18.88
N LYS A 59 -17.32 -5.37 -19.06
CA LYS A 59 -16.56 -4.13 -19.18
C LYS A 59 -16.06 -3.70 -17.80
N VAL A 60 -14.77 -3.42 -17.71
CA VAL A 60 -14.11 -2.89 -16.52
C VAL A 60 -13.41 -1.58 -16.84
N GLN A 61 -13.38 -0.68 -15.87
CA GLN A 61 -12.72 0.61 -15.93
C GLN A 61 -11.52 0.60 -15.00
N GLY A 62 -10.35 0.97 -15.52
CA GLY A 62 -9.13 1.09 -14.74
C GLY A 62 -8.95 2.51 -14.22
N LEU A 63 -8.49 2.64 -12.98
CA LEU A 63 -8.03 3.89 -12.39
C LEU A 63 -6.62 3.69 -11.83
N ALA A 64 -5.73 4.65 -12.07
CA ALA A 64 -4.48 4.78 -11.31
C ALA A 64 -4.64 5.95 -10.33
N ILE A 65 -4.36 5.71 -9.06
CA ILE A 65 -4.45 6.69 -7.98
C ILE A 65 -3.05 6.88 -7.42
N LEU A 66 -2.50 8.08 -7.61
CA LEU A 66 -1.17 8.47 -7.18
C LEU A 66 -1.27 9.16 -5.83
N HIS A 67 -0.50 8.69 -4.85
CA HIS A 67 -0.39 9.30 -3.53
C HIS A 67 0.91 10.11 -3.42
N PRO A 68 0.87 11.44 -3.60
CA PRO A 68 2.06 12.29 -3.57
C PRO A 68 2.44 12.78 -2.16
N LYS A 69 3.65 13.33 -2.06
CA LYS A 69 3.99 14.28 -0.97
C LYS A 69 3.26 15.63 -1.14
N PRO A 70 3.03 16.42 -0.06
CA PRO A 70 2.34 17.72 -0.11
C PRO A 70 2.87 18.76 -1.12
N ALA A 71 4.12 18.63 -1.57
CA ALA A 71 4.78 19.59 -2.45
C ALA A 71 4.65 19.27 -3.96
N VAL A 72 4.03 18.15 -4.34
CA VAL A 72 3.81 17.84 -5.76
C VAL A 72 2.69 18.71 -6.29
N GLY A 73 2.98 19.51 -7.31
CA GLY A 73 2.05 20.43 -7.97
C GLY A 73 0.96 19.76 -8.80
N LEU A 74 0.30 18.73 -8.25
CA LEU A 74 -0.92 18.20 -8.82
C LEU A 74 -1.99 19.30 -8.77
N ASN A 75 -2.73 19.44 -9.86
CA ASN A 75 -3.69 20.53 -10.02
C ASN A 75 -4.77 20.41 -8.94
N HIS A 76 -4.79 21.36 -8.00
CA HIS A 76 -5.83 21.46 -6.97
C HIS A 76 -7.21 21.58 -7.64
N LYS A 77 -7.97 20.50 -7.67
CA LYS A 77 -9.41 20.54 -7.92
C LYS A 77 -10.12 20.30 -6.59
N PRO A 78 -10.95 21.26 -6.11
CA PRO A 78 -11.66 21.06 -4.85
C PRO A 78 -12.59 19.85 -4.93
N ASN A 79 -12.63 19.07 -3.85
CA ASN A 79 -13.55 17.96 -3.70
C ASN A 79 -14.99 18.49 -3.66
N HIS A 80 -15.69 18.43 -4.80
CA HIS A 80 -17.12 18.73 -4.83
C HIS A 80 -17.94 17.45 -4.68
N LYS A 81 -18.87 17.46 -3.71
CA LYS A 81 -19.91 16.44 -3.57
C LYS A 81 -20.69 16.26 -4.88
N PRO A 82 -21.12 15.04 -5.22
CA PRO A 82 -22.33 14.86 -6.00
C PRO A 82 -23.53 15.14 -5.07
N GLY A 83 -23.98 16.40 -5.02
CA GLY A 83 -25.17 16.83 -4.28
C GLY A 83 -24.88 17.88 -3.21
N GLY A 84 -25.35 19.11 -3.44
CA GLY A 84 -25.03 20.31 -2.65
C GLY A 84 -25.45 20.25 -1.18
N GLY A 85 -24.49 20.56 -0.32
CA GLY A 85 -24.67 20.88 1.11
C GLY A 85 -23.33 21.28 1.70
N ASP A 86 -23.28 22.41 2.44
CA ASP A 86 -22.10 23.15 2.93
C ASP A 86 -21.17 22.41 3.91
N THR A 87 -21.36 21.12 4.16
CA THR A 87 -20.44 20.30 4.97
C THR A 87 -19.46 19.56 4.07
N ILE A 88 -18.15 19.70 4.27
CA ILE A 88 -17.18 18.83 3.59
C ILE A 88 -17.25 17.45 4.27
N ALA A 89 -17.55 16.41 3.50
CA ALA A 89 -17.38 15.04 3.97
C ALA A 89 -15.91 14.66 3.74
N CYS A 90 -15.21 14.22 4.78
CA CYS A 90 -13.82 13.81 4.67
C CYS A 90 -13.69 12.33 4.26
N TYR A 91 -14.51 11.91 3.31
CA TYR A 91 -14.34 10.63 2.61
C TYR A 91 -14.86 10.76 1.18
N THR A 92 -14.26 10.01 0.26
CA THR A 92 -14.81 9.78 -1.08
C THR A 92 -14.68 8.30 -1.46
N PHE A 93 -15.06 7.95 -2.69
CA PHE A 93 -14.96 6.58 -3.22
C PHE A 93 -14.31 6.62 -4.60
N ILE A 94 -13.53 5.59 -4.95
CA ILE A 94 -12.92 5.46 -6.29
C ILE A 94 -13.98 5.57 -7.40
N ALA A 95 -15.17 5.05 -7.12
CA ALA A 95 -16.37 5.22 -7.91
C ALA A 95 -17.59 4.90 -7.05
N ASN A 96 -18.71 5.57 -7.34
CA ASN A 96 -19.97 5.32 -6.63
C ASN A 96 -20.36 3.83 -6.69
N GLY A 97 -20.40 3.18 -5.53
CA GLY A 97 -20.83 1.78 -5.34
C GLY A 97 -19.82 0.71 -5.75
N ALA A 98 -18.62 1.08 -6.23
CA ALA A 98 -17.56 0.12 -6.54
C ALA A 98 -16.93 -0.38 -5.24
N ARG A 99 -17.07 -1.68 -4.96
CA ARG A 99 -16.58 -2.34 -3.76
C ARG A 99 -16.34 -3.82 -4.04
N TRP A 100 -15.53 -4.49 -3.23
CA TRP A 100 -15.43 -5.95 -3.27
C TRP A 100 -16.78 -6.60 -2.95
N ARG A 101 -17.10 -7.68 -3.67
CA ARG A 101 -18.30 -8.50 -3.42
C ARG A 101 -17.98 -9.84 -2.79
N GLU A 102 -16.74 -10.28 -3.00
CA GLU A 102 -16.18 -11.52 -2.52
C GLU A 102 -14.78 -11.22 -1.98
N THR A 103 -14.26 -12.12 -1.17
CA THR A 103 -12.89 -12.03 -0.63
C THR A 103 -11.93 -12.55 -1.69
N GLU A 104 -10.94 -11.74 -2.08
CA GLU A 104 -9.96 -12.11 -3.11
C GLU A 104 -8.55 -12.22 -2.52
N GLY A 105 -7.79 -13.23 -2.95
CA GLY A 105 -6.39 -13.39 -2.56
C GLY A 105 -5.50 -12.34 -3.23
N PHE A 106 -4.27 -12.23 -2.73
CA PHE A 106 -3.29 -11.26 -3.25
C PHE A 106 -1.87 -11.83 -3.15
N TYR A 107 -0.95 -11.21 -3.87
CA TYR A 107 0.47 -11.52 -3.88
C TYR A 107 1.25 -10.36 -3.29
N ILE A 108 2.29 -10.66 -2.51
CA ILE A 108 3.21 -9.65 -1.97
C ILE A 108 4.62 -10.00 -2.43
N ASP A 109 5.27 -9.06 -3.10
CA ASP A 109 6.73 -9.02 -3.21
C ASP A 109 7.29 -8.01 -2.22
N PRO A 110 7.80 -8.45 -1.05
CA PRO A 110 8.19 -7.57 0.03
C PRO A 110 9.62 -6.99 -0.12
N VAL A 111 10.32 -7.32 -1.21
CA VAL A 111 11.72 -6.95 -1.42
C VAL A 111 11.85 -5.45 -1.65
N ASN A 112 12.61 -4.78 -0.79
CA ASN A 112 12.94 -3.34 -0.87
C ASN A 112 14.47 -3.12 -0.76
N GLN A 113 14.95 -1.97 -1.22
CA GLN A 113 16.38 -1.62 -1.26
C GLN A 113 16.93 -1.00 0.04
N ASP A 114 16.04 -0.67 0.98
CA ASP A 114 16.32 0.04 2.24
C ASP A 114 16.71 -0.88 3.40
N GLY A 115 16.51 -2.19 3.25
CA GLY A 115 16.74 -3.15 4.30
C GLY A 115 15.64 -3.16 5.37
N TYR A 116 14.45 -2.64 5.04
CA TYR A 116 13.27 -2.89 5.85
C TYR A 116 12.94 -4.40 5.78
N PRO A 117 12.80 -5.11 6.92
CA PRO A 117 12.66 -6.57 6.87
C PRO A 117 11.42 -7.01 6.09
N GLU A 118 11.56 -7.96 5.18
CA GLU A 118 10.45 -8.49 4.37
C GLU A 118 9.28 -9.01 5.24
N ALA A 119 9.59 -9.64 6.38
CA ALA A 119 8.58 -10.07 7.34
C ALA A 119 7.80 -8.90 7.97
N SER A 120 8.45 -7.75 8.16
CA SER A 120 7.80 -6.52 8.63
C SER A 120 6.90 -5.93 7.55
N VAL A 121 7.33 -5.90 6.28
CA VAL A 121 6.48 -5.51 5.14
C VAL A 121 5.21 -6.35 5.10
N VAL A 122 5.33 -7.68 5.11
CA VAL A 122 4.16 -8.59 5.07
C VAL A 122 3.25 -8.39 6.29
N SER A 123 3.84 -8.20 7.48
CA SER A 123 3.08 -7.94 8.71
C SER A 123 2.32 -6.61 8.66
N ASP A 124 2.94 -5.56 8.13
CA ASP A 124 2.33 -4.23 8.05
C ASP A 124 1.21 -4.20 7.02
N ILE A 125 1.38 -4.81 5.84
CA ILE A 125 0.29 -4.96 4.87
C ILE A 125 -0.91 -5.69 5.52
N SER A 126 -0.64 -6.80 6.23
CA SER A 126 -1.68 -7.56 6.93
C SER A 126 -2.39 -6.72 8.01
N ALA A 127 -1.65 -5.85 8.70
CA ALA A 127 -2.20 -4.95 9.71
C ALA A 127 -3.06 -3.83 9.08
N GLY A 128 -2.61 -3.26 7.96
CA GLY A 128 -3.39 -2.27 7.19
C GLY A 128 -4.71 -2.86 6.69
N MET A 129 -4.68 -4.07 6.13
CA MET A 129 -5.89 -4.81 5.70
C MET A 129 -6.85 -5.02 6.88
N SER A 130 -6.33 -5.50 8.01
CA SER A 130 -7.11 -5.71 9.24
C SER A 130 -7.76 -4.43 9.76
N THR A 131 -7.12 -3.28 9.56
CA THR A 131 -7.63 -1.98 10.00
C THR A 131 -8.92 -1.63 9.26
N TRP A 132 -8.98 -1.83 7.95
CA TRP A 132 -10.19 -1.66 7.14
C TRP A 132 -11.25 -2.73 7.44
N GLU A 133 -10.87 -4.01 7.47
CA GLU A 133 -11.80 -5.12 7.68
C GLU A 133 -12.50 -5.09 9.03
N SER A 134 -11.81 -4.57 10.07
CA SER A 134 -12.40 -4.38 11.40
C SER A 134 -13.64 -3.47 11.43
N GLN A 135 -13.87 -2.69 10.37
CA GLN A 135 -14.99 -1.76 10.25
C GLN A 135 -16.18 -2.32 9.48
N ILE A 136 -16.06 -3.50 8.86
CA ILE A 136 -17.07 -4.08 7.97
C ILE A 136 -17.43 -5.52 8.40
N ALA A 137 -18.48 -6.08 7.80
CA ALA A 137 -19.07 -7.34 8.26
C ALA A 137 -18.39 -8.62 7.74
N PHE A 138 -17.52 -8.50 6.74
CA PHE A 138 -16.81 -9.62 6.13
C PHE A 138 -15.44 -9.17 5.63
N ASN A 139 -14.52 -10.12 5.50
CA ASN A 139 -13.18 -9.87 4.98
C ASN A 139 -13.23 -9.63 3.48
N ILE A 140 -12.55 -8.59 3.01
CA ILE A 140 -12.44 -8.25 1.59
C ILE A 140 -11.06 -8.63 1.04
N PHE A 141 -10.05 -8.67 1.91
CA PHE A 141 -8.70 -9.12 1.60
C PHE A 141 -8.51 -10.57 2.03
N GLY A 142 -8.12 -11.40 1.07
CA GLY A 142 -8.00 -12.84 1.24
C GLY A 142 -6.64 -13.29 1.77
N THR A 143 -6.18 -14.43 1.26
CA THR A 143 -4.90 -15.02 1.67
C THR A 143 -3.76 -14.42 0.85
N ASN A 144 -2.63 -14.16 1.50
CA ASN A 144 -1.36 -13.92 0.79
C ASN A 144 -0.89 -15.21 0.10
N LEU A 145 -0.82 -15.18 -1.22
CA LEU A 145 -0.46 -16.30 -2.10
C LEU A 145 1.06 -16.41 -2.34
N GLY A 146 1.85 -15.49 -1.80
CA GLY A 146 3.31 -15.46 -1.91
C GLY A 146 3.82 -14.38 -2.87
N ALA A 147 5.09 -14.50 -3.28
CA ALA A 147 5.79 -13.51 -4.12
C ALA A 147 6.06 -13.97 -5.55
N ALA A 148 5.89 -15.26 -5.85
CA ALA A 148 6.41 -15.87 -7.09
C ALA A 148 5.73 -15.38 -8.37
N ASP A 149 4.49 -14.93 -8.26
CA ASP A 149 3.65 -14.55 -9.41
C ASP A 149 3.50 -13.03 -9.58
N VAL A 150 4.19 -12.23 -8.75
CA VAL A 150 4.16 -10.76 -8.85
C VAL A 150 4.91 -10.30 -10.09
N ASP A 151 4.23 -9.71 -11.06
CA ASP A 151 4.81 -9.34 -12.36
C ASP A 151 4.63 -7.87 -12.76
N GLY A 152 3.82 -7.07 -12.08
CA GLY A 152 3.82 -5.62 -12.28
C GLY A 152 2.49 -4.94 -12.02
N MET A 153 2.35 -3.72 -12.54
CA MET A 153 1.12 -2.93 -12.41
C MET A 153 0.29 -3.03 -13.70
N ASP A 154 -0.96 -3.46 -13.60
CA ASP A 154 -1.86 -3.66 -14.72
C ASP A 154 -2.53 -2.36 -15.18
N THR A 155 -1.79 -1.57 -15.97
CA THR A 155 -2.25 -0.26 -16.42
C THR A 155 -3.06 -0.26 -17.73
N VAL A 156 -3.25 -1.43 -18.35
CA VAL A 156 -3.95 -1.60 -19.64
C VAL A 156 -5.15 -2.53 -19.54
N SER A 157 -5.01 -3.64 -18.83
CA SER A 157 -6.04 -4.65 -18.63
C SER A 157 -5.68 -5.50 -17.43
N THR A 158 -6.69 -6.05 -16.76
CA THR A 158 -6.55 -7.02 -15.68
C THR A 158 -5.85 -8.32 -16.12
N ASP A 159 -5.03 -8.90 -15.24
CA ASP A 159 -4.44 -10.23 -15.39
C ASP A 159 -5.02 -11.29 -14.43
N GLY A 160 -5.90 -10.89 -13.52
CA GLY A 160 -6.57 -11.71 -12.54
C GLY A 160 -5.82 -11.88 -11.21
N LYS A 161 -4.77 -11.10 -10.95
CA LYS A 161 -4.02 -11.11 -9.69
C LYS A 161 -4.18 -9.76 -8.99
N ASN A 162 -4.24 -9.79 -7.66
CA ASN A 162 -4.06 -8.58 -6.87
C ASN A 162 -2.61 -8.53 -6.39
N GLU A 163 -1.86 -7.48 -6.71
CA GLU A 163 -0.43 -7.45 -6.44
C GLU A 163 0.01 -6.28 -5.55
N ILE A 164 0.98 -6.53 -4.67
CA ILE A 164 1.58 -5.51 -3.80
C ILE A 164 3.10 -5.62 -3.87
N MET A 165 3.78 -4.54 -4.24
CA MET A 165 5.21 -4.57 -4.56
C MET A 165 5.93 -3.24 -4.29
N PHE A 166 7.26 -3.29 -4.31
CA PHE A 166 8.12 -2.12 -4.47
C PHE A 166 8.60 -2.00 -5.92
N GLY A 167 8.90 -0.76 -6.34
CA GLY A 167 9.56 -0.47 -7.60
C GLY A 167 9.62 1.04 -7.89
N ASP A 168 10.21 1.38 -9.04
CA ASP A 168 10.46 2.76 -9.46
C ASP A 168 9.17 3.38 -10.05
N ILE A 169 8.73 4.52 -9.54
CA ILE A 169 7.57 5.28 -9.98
C ILE A 169 8.09 6.53 -10.68
N SER A 170 7.94 6.57 -12.00
CA SER A 170 8.50 7.64 -12.83
C SER A 170 7.85 9.01 -12.59
N GLU A 171 6.70 9.06 -11.92
CA GLU A 171 5.95 10.26 -11.59
C GLU A 171 6.55 10.99 -10.36
N PRO A 172 7.21 12.14 -10.54
CA PRO A 172 8.03 12.73 -9.50
C PRO A 172 7.28 13.08 -8.21
N GLY A 173 7.81 12.61 -7.08
CA GLY A 173 7.28 12.90 -5.75
C GLY A 173 6.03 12.10 -5.37
N THR A 174 5.66 11.10 -6.17
CA THR A 174 4.70 10.06 -5.81
C THR A 174 5.34 9.12 -4.80
N ILE A 175 4.58 8.67 -3.79
CA ILE A 175 5.05 7.79 -2.71
C ILE A 175 4.55 6.36 -2.95
N GLY A 176 3.31 6.23 -3.41
CA GLY A 176 2.69 4.98 -3.82
C GLY A 176 1.69 5.23 -4.93
N VAL A 177 1.39 4.16 -5.67
CA VAL A 177 0.31 4.12 -6.65
C VAL A 177 -0.53 2.88 -6.41
N THR A 178 -1.84 3.08 -6.39
CA THR A 178 -2.80 1.97 -6.46
C THR A 178 -3.55 2.02 -7.79
N VAL A 179 -3.48 0.93 -8.54
CA VAL A 179 -4.34 0.67 -9.70
C VAL A 179 -5.51 -0.17 -9.26
N VAL A 180 -6.72 0.22 -9.65
CA VAL A 180 -7.94 -0.56 -9.39
C VAL A 180 -8.73 -0.72 -10.67
N TRP A 181 -9.23 -1.94 -10.90
CA TRP A 181 -10.18 -2.25 -11.95
C TRP A 181 -11.54 -2.58 -11.34
N TYR A 182 -12.60 -1.97 -11.89
CA TYR A 182 -13.95 -2.23 -11.42
C TYR A 182 -14.95 -2.30 -12.57
N THR A 183 -16.03 -3.06 -12.38
CA THR A 183 -17.05 -3.22 -13.42
C THR A 183 -17.79 -1.93 -13.70
N VAL A 184 -17.97 -1.66 -14.99
CA VAL A 184 -18.74 -0.54 -15.50
C VAL A 184 -19.86 -1.04 -16.39
N GLY A 185 -21.02 -1.20 -15.76
CA GLY A 185 -22.22 -1.70 -16.40
C GLY A 185 -23.34 -1.77 -15.37
N GLY A 186 -24.56 -1.48 -15.80
CA GLY A 186 -25.70 -1.45 -14.89
C GLY A 186 -25.65 -0.31 -13.87
N PRO A 187 -26.47 -0.39 -12.82
CA PRO A 187 -26.58 0.66 -11.81
C PRO A 187 -25.37 0.68 -10.85
N PRO A 188 -25.06 1.83 -10.21
CA PRO A 188 -23.90 1.97 -9.31
C PRO A 188 -23.82 0.89 -8.21
N TRP A 189 -24.96 0.47 -7.66
CA TRP A 189 -25.01 -0.54 -6.60
C TRP A 189 -24.63 -1.95 -7.04
N SER A 190 -24.50 -2.22 -8.35
CA SER A 190 -24.03 -3.52 -8.87
C SER A 190 -22.56 -3.51 -9.27
N ARG A 191 -21.87 -2.37 -9.16
CA ARG A 191 -20.44 -2.29 -9.45
C ARG A 191 -19.65 -3.12 -8.45
N ARG A 192 -18.55 -3.68 -8.92
CA ARG A 192 -17.61 -4.43 -8.09
C ARG A 192 -16.18 -4.15 -8.51
N ILE A 193 -15.28 -4.10 -7.54
CA ILE A 193 -13.85 -4.19 -7.81
C ILE A 193 -13.59 -5.63 -8.29
N VAL A 194 -12.72 -5.77 -9.30
CA VAL A 194 -12.32 -7.06 -9.84
C VAL A 194 -10.83 -7.33 -9.65
N GLU A 195 -10.03 -6.27 -9.47
CA GLU A 195 -8.59 -6.36 -9.32
C GLU A 195 -8.02 -5.07 -8.71
N HIS A 196 -6.90 -5.21 -7.99
CA HIS A 196 -6.07 -4.10 -7.54
C HIS A 196 -4.57 -4.45 -7.63
N ASP A 197 -3.75 -3.50 -8.05
CA ASP A 197 -2.30 -3.56 -7.93
C ASP A 197 -1.77 -2.36 -7.18
N MET A 198 -0.69 -2.52 -6.44
CA MET A 198 -0.12 -1.50 -5.59
C MET A 198 1.40 -1.52 -5.66
N ILE A 199 1.99 -0.36 -5.95
CA ILE A 199 3.44 -0.17 -5.99
C ILE A 199 3.85 0.95 -5.04
N PHE A 200 4.88 0.68 -4.24
CA PHE A 200 5.53 1.65 -3.36
C PHE A 200 6.86 2.10 -3.96
N GLU A 201 7.09 3.42 -3.99
CA GLU A 201 8.26 4.04 -4.61
C GLU A 201 9.59 3.61 -3.95
N ASP A 202 10.43 2.93 -4.70
CA ASP A 202 11.79 2.54 -4.35
C ASP A 202 12.67 2.73 -5.62
N PRO A 203 13.67 3.66 -5.60
CA PRO A 203 14.52 3.95 -4.44
C PRO A 203 14.41 5.35 -3.80
N ASP A 204 13.43 6.20 -4.16
CA ASP A 204 13.44 7.59 -3.71
C ASP A 204 13.09 7.79 -2.21
N TYR A 205 12.44 6.81 -1.58
CA TYR A 205 12.13 6.82 -0.15
C TYR A 205 12.90 5.77 0.63
N THR A 206 13.13 6.06 1.91
CA THR A 206 13.67 5.08 2.85
C THR A 206 12.51 4.52 3.66
N TRP A 207 12.12 3.30 3.36
CA TRP A 207 10.98 2.64 3.99
C TRP A 207 11.32 2.08 5.36
N GLY A 208 10.36 2.17 6.28
CA GLY A 208 10.47 1.49 7.56
C GLY A 208 9.39 1.89 8.56
N ASN A 209 9.68 1.66 9.83
CA ASN A 209 8.84 2.11 10.93
C ASN A 209 9.39 3.44 11.47
N ALA A 210 8.63 4.52 11.30
CA ALA A 210 9.06 5.85 11.72
C ALA A 210 8.94 6.09 13.24
N GLY A 211 8.42 5.14 14.03
CA GLY A 211 8.27 5.25 15.48
C GLY A 211 6.88 4.86 15.99
N PRO A 212 6.48 5.28 17.21
CA PRO A 212 5.14 4.99 17.72
C PRO A 212 4.05 5.70 16.89
N THR A 213 2.84 5.15 16.90
CA THR A 213 1.66 5.78 16.30
C THR A 213 1.29 7.03 17.09
N THR A 214 1.22 8.18 16.42
CA THR A 214 0.87 9.46 17.04
C THR A 214 0.10 10.35 16.07
N GLU A 215 -0.97 10.98 16.57
CA GLU A 215 -1.83 11.89 15.79
C GLU A 215 -1.23 13.30 15.58
N THR A 216 -0.27 13.70 16.42
CA THR A 216 0.12 15.12 16.54
C THR A 216 1.61 15.39 16.37
N VAL A 217 2.44 14.35 16.40
CA VAL A 217 3.90 14.45 16.34
C VAL A 217 4.44 13.48 15.30
N LEU A 218 5.33 13.99 14.44
CA LEU A 218 6.06 13.15 13.50
C LEU A 218 7.10 12.29 14.24
N GLY A 219 7.25 11.05 13.79
CA GLY A 219 8.35 10.16 14.14
C GLY A 219 9.67 10.56 13.47
N ASP A 220 10.47 9.57 13.06
CA ASP A 220 11.74 9.79 12.36
C ASP A 220 11.49 10.49 11.00
N PRO A 221 11.98 11.73 10.81
CA PRO A 221 11.74 12.51 9.60
C PRO A 221 12.48 11.97 8.37
N ASN A 222 13.39 10.99 8.54
CA ASN A 222 14.10 10.35 7.44
C ASN A 222 13.39 9.10 6.92
N ILE A 223 12.40 8.57 7.65
CA ILE A 223 11.71 7.33 7.31
C ILE A 223 10.33 7.64 6.70
N MET A 224 10.03 7.02 5.56
CA MET A 224 8.66 6.89 5.09
C MET A 224 8.02 5.72 5.82
N ASP A 225 6.99 5.99 6.60
CA ASP A 225 6.38 4.97 7.43
C ASP A 225 5.56 4.00 6.57
N PHE A 226 6.02 2.74 6.50
CA PHE A 226 5.45 1.77 5.57
C PHE A 226 3.99 1.43 5.91
N LEU A 227 3.67 1.14 7.18
CA LEU A 227 2.30 0.86 7.59
C LEU A 227 1.36 2.05 7.35
N ASN A 228 1.81 3.29 7.60
CA ASN A 228 1.02 4.49 7.34
C ASN A 228 0.63 4.62 5.86
N ILE A 229 1.60 4.46 4.94
CA ILE A 229 1.32 4.56 3.50
C ILE A 229 0.54 3.34 3.01
N ALA A 230 0.93 2.12 3.40
CA ALA A 230 0.23 0.91 2.99
C ALA A 230 -1.25 0.91 3.43
N THR A 231 -1.57 1.43 4.61
CA THR A 231 -2.97 1.53 5.07
C THR A 231 -3.79 2.48 4.19
N HIS A 232 -3.20 3.59 3.73
CA HIS A 232 -3.82 4.50 2.77
C HIS A 232 -4.05 3.83 1.41
N GLU A 233 -3.01 3.25 0.81
CA GLU A 233 -3.14 2.57 -0.49
C GLU A 233 -4.17 1.42 -0.45
N LEU A 234 -4.21 0.67 0.66
CA LEU A 234 -5.19 -0.39 0.87
C LEU A 234 -6.63 0.14 0.95
N GLY A 235 -6.83 1.41 1.33
CA GLY A 235 -8.14 2.04 1.27
C GLY A 235 -8.64 2.20 -0.16
N HIS A 236 -7.77 2.55 -1.10
CA HIS A 236 -8.09 2.55 -2.54
C HIS A 236 -8.48 1.15 -3.03
N SER A 237 -7.72 0.12 -2.65
CA SER A 237 -8.06 -1.27 -2.93
C SER A 237 -9.40 -1.69 -2.28
N ALA A 238 -9.80 -1.07 -1.17
CA ALA A 238 -11.11 -1.25 -0.54
C ALA A 238 -12.23 -0.40 -1.17
N GLY A 239 -11.92 0.47 -2.14
CA GLY A 239 -12.87 1.33 -2.84
C GLY A 239 -13.03 2.74 -2.28
N MET A 240 -12.23 3.11 -1.27
CA MET A 240 -12.13 4.48 -0.75
C MET A 240 -11.35 5.38 -1.70
N GLY A 241 -11.66 6.67 -1.72
CA GLY A 241 -10.94 7.64 -2.55
C GLY A 241 -10.41 8.80 -1.73
N ASP A 242 -9.37 9.43 -2.27
CA ASP A 242 -8.68 10.55 -1.64
C ASP A 242 -9.56 11.72 -1.21
N VAL A 243 -9.11 12.37 -0.14
CA VAL A 243 -9.52 13.71 0.25
C VAL A 243 -8.37 14.70 0.30
N TYR A 244 -8.61 15.92 -0.18
CA TYR A 244 -7.55 16.93 -0.31
C TYR A 244 -7.84 18.22 0.47
N ASP A 245 -9.02 18.35 1.08
CA ASP A 245 -9.29 19.50 1.94
C ASP A 245 -8.42 19.43 3.20
N ALA A 246 -7.74 20.53 3.54
CA ALA A 246 -6.85 20.58 4.69
C ALA A 246 -7.56 20.27 6.03
N SER A 247 -8.88 20.50 6.13
CA SER A 247 -9.65 20.10 7.32
C SER A 247 -9.75 18.59 7.49
N CYS A 248 -9.55 17.83 6.39
CA CYS A 248 -9.54 16.37 6.36
C CYS A 248 -8.14 15.77 6.54
N SER A 249 -7.13 16.58 6.88
CA SER A 249 -5.74 16.13 7.00
C SER A 249 -5.48 15.06 8.06
N GLN A 250 -6.46 14.74 8.89
CA GLN A 250 -6.37 13.65 9.88
C GLN A 250 -6.88 12.31 9.35
N GLU A 251 -7.57 12.29 8.21
CA GLU A 251 -8.03 11.05 7.60
C GLU A 251 -6.86 10.23 7.03
N THR A 252 -7.01 8.91 7.09
CA THR A 252 -6.16 7.94 6.39
C THR A 252 -6.17 8.23 4.90
N GLU A 253 -7.33 8.47 4.30
CA GLU A 253 -7.48 8.78 2.87
C GLU A 253 -7.12 10.25 2.51
N TYR A 254 -6.46 11.00 3.40
CA TYR A 254 -5.94 12.30 3.00
C TYR A 254 -4.85 12.10 1.93
N GLY A 255 -5.02 12.64 0.73
CA GLY A 255 -4.23 12.31 -0.46
C GLY A 255 -2.79 12.86 -0.46
N TYR A 256 -2.25 13.22 0.70
CA TYR A 256 -0.86 13.61 0.86
C TYR A 256 -0.18 12.85 2.00
N GLY A 257 0.99 12.28 1.73
CA GLY A 257 1.82 11.58 2.71
C GLY A 257 3.14 12.30 3.00
N GLN A 258 3.73 12.10 4.17
CA GLN A 258 5.02 12.68 4.52
C GLN A 258 5.85 11.75 5.40
N ARG A 259 7.18 11.92 5.35
CA ARG A 259 8.11 11.20 6.23
C ARG A 259 7.80 11.49 7.70
N GLY A 260 7.98 10.49 8.55
CA GLY A 260 7.67 10.57 9.97
C GLY A 260 6.19 10.49 10.32
N GLU A 261 5.26 10.53 9.36
CA GLU A 261 3.84 10.43 9.67
C GLU A 261 3.47 8.99 10.05
N THR A 262 2.81 8.81 11.20
CA THR A 262 2.39 7.49 11.69
C THR A 262 0.90 7.41 12.03
N LYS A 263 0.15 8.51 11.90
CA LYS A 263 -1.27 8.56 12.28
C LYS A 263 -2.19 7.75 11.38
N LYS A 264 -1.87 7.63 10.08
CA LYS A 264 -2.69 6.92 9.10
C LYS A 264 -2.56 5.40 9.17
N ARG A 265 -1.75 4.88 10.10
CA ARG A 265 -1.76 3.44 10.49
C ARG A 265 -3.11 2.99 11.06
N THR A 266 -3.96 3.95 11.44
CA THR A 266 -5.32 3.74 11.92
C THR A 266 -6.29 4.61 11.15
N LEU A 267 -7.56 4.18 11.07
CA LEU A 267 -8.62 4.95 10.41
C LEU A 267 -9.14 6.08 11.30
N ASN A 268 -9.37 7.24 10.71
CA ASN A 268 -10.08 8.31 11.38
C ASN A 268 -11.60 8.20 11.16
N THR A 269 -12.35 9.12 11.73
CA THR A 269 -13.81 9.05 11.88
C THR A 269 -14.54 9.02 10.54
N GLU A 270 -14.08 9.80 9.56
CA GLU A 270 -14.75 9.90 8.27
C GLU A 270 -14.33 8.75 7.34
N ASP A 271 -13.09 8.25 7.43
CA ASP A 271 -12.69 6.97 6.82
C ASP A 271 -13.60 5.81 7.27
N ILE A 272 -13.82 5.67 8.59
CA ILE A 272 -14.70 4.65 9.17
C ILE A 272 -16.14 4.82 8.68
N THR A 273 -16.62 6.06 8.59
CA THR A 273 -17.97 6.37 8.11
C THR A 273 -18.12 5.99 6.63
N GLY A 274 -17.13 6.33 5.82
CA GLY A 274 -17.08 6.04 4.40
C GLY A 274 -17.06 4.54 4.11
N ILE A 275 -16.13 3.78 4.71
CA ILE A 275 -16.03 2.33 4.46
C ILE A 275 -17.30 1.60 4.94
N LYS A 276 -17.85 1.99 6.10
CA LYS A 276 -19.12 1.43 6.58
C LYS A 276 -20.26 1.74 5.64
N LEU A 277 -20.32 2.94 5.07
CA LEU A 277 -21.32 3.31 4.08
C LEU A 277 -21.16 2.50 2.79
N LEU A 278 -19.91 2.32 2.35
CA LEU A 278 -19.61 1.59 1.13
C LEU A 278 -19.99 0.13 1.24
N TYR A 279 -19.84 -0.52 2.41
CA TYR A 279 -20.06 -1.96 2.62
C TYR A 279 -21.33 -2.33 3.42
N LYS A 280 -22.32 -1.43 3.48
CA LYS A 280 -23.65 -1.76 4.04
C LYS A 280 -24.35 -2.88 3.27
#